data_AF-A0A3A0CHW7-F1
#
_entry.id   AF-A0A3A0CHW7-F1
#
_cell.length_a   1.000
_cell.length_b   1.000
_cell.length_c   1.000
_cell.angle_alpha   90.00
_cell.angle_beta   90.00
_cell.angle_gamma   90.00
#
_symmetry.space_group_name_H-M   'P 1'
#
loop_
_entity.id
_entity.type
_entity.pdbx_description
1 polymer ?
#
loop_
_entity_poly.entity_id
_entity_poly.type
_entity_poly.pdbx_seq_one_letter_code
_entity_poly.pdbx_strand_id
1 'polypeptide(L)'
;MDESTFQKKLAELVQEIGNIPEEDRVRLQTLAAETRQRHEKLKQTVSGLQDSIDYLRLSIKYLLFDLEATRRENGYLRKMLEEQSGNG
;
A
#
# COMPACT_ATOMS: atom_id res chain seq x y z
N MET A 1 -5.96 -7.23 13.69
CA MET A 1 -5.14 -7.81 14.76
C MET A 1 -3.86 -6.98 14.81
N ASP A 2 -3.50 -6.46 15.97
CA ASP A 2 -2.32 -5.59 16.10
C ASP A 2 -1.03 -6.43 16.09
N GLU A 3 0.07 -5.90 15.55
CA GLU A 3 1.36 -6.60 15.41
C GLU A 3 1.86 -7.10 16.77
N SER A 4 1.72 -6.25 17.79
CA SER A 4 2.07 -6.57 19.17
C SER A 4 1.32 -7.81 19.68
N THR A 5 0.03 -7.91 19.35
CA THR A 5 -0.81 -9.04 19.73
C THR A 5 -0.41 -10.33 19.02
N PHE A 6 -0.03 -10.25 17.75
CA PHE A 6 0.47 -11.41 17.00
C PHE A 6 1.81 -11.91 17.55
N GLN A 7 2.77 -11.00 17.75
CA GLN A 7 4.10 -11.35 18.29
C GLN A 7 3.97 -11.96 19.69
N LYS A 8 3.11 -11.40 20.54
CA LYS A 8 2.87 -11.90 21.90
C LYS A 8 2.30 -13.32 21.88
N LYS A 9 1.25 -13.57 21.09
CA LYS A 9 0.66 -14.91 20.97
C LYS A 9 1.61 -15.93 20.34
N LEU A 10 2.43 -15.50 19.39
CA LEU A 10 3.45 -16.36 18.78
C LEU A 10 4.53 -16.73 19.80
N ALA A 11 4.97 -15.78 20.62
CA ALA A 11 5.93 -16.03 21.68
C ALA A 11 5.39 -16.97 22.76
N GLU A 12 4.12 -16.78 23.17
CA GLU A 12 3.41 -17.67 24.11
C GLU A 12 3.33 -19.10 23.53
N LEU A 13 2.95 -19.25 22.27
CA LEU A 13 2.89 -20.54 21.58
C LEU A 13 4.26 -21.24 21.51
N VAL A 14 5.32 -20.49 21.19
CA VAL A 14 6.69 -21.02 21.14
C VAL A 14 7.19 -21.45 22.53
N GLN A 15 6.78 -20.75 23.59
CA GLN A 15 7.06 -21.18 24.97
C GLN A 15 6.33 -22.47 25.34
N GLU A 16 5.05 -22.63 24.96
CA GLU A 16 4.28 -23.84 25.23
C GLU A 16 4.83 -25.06 24.48
N ILE A 17 5.30 -24.88 23.25
CA ILE A 17 6.05 -25.92 22.49
C ILE A 17 7.29 -26.39 23.27
N GLY A 18 7.82 -25.53 24.14
CA GLY A 18 8.92 -25.84 25.04
C GLY A 18 8.68 -27.03 25.97
N ASN A 19 7.43 -27.38 26.26
CA ASN A 19 7.07 -28.42 27.23
C ASN A 19 6.73 -29.79 26.61
N ILE A 20 6.92 -29.94 25.29
CA ILE A 20 6.55 -31.13 24.50
C ILE A 20 7.82 -31.99 24.23
N PRO A 21 7.72 -33.33 24.06
CA PRO A 21 8.85 -34.20 23.72
C PRO A 21 9.70 -33.68 22.54
N GLU A 22 11.02 -33.88 22.63
CA GLU A 22 12.05 -33.33 21.72
C GLU A 22 11.75 -33.54 20.21
N GLU A 23 11.19 -34.68 19.82
CA GLU A 23 10.91 -35.00 18.40
C GLU A 23 9.83 -34.08 17.78
N ASP A 24 8.79 -33.72 18.52
CA ASP A 24 7.72 -32.83 18.03
C ASP A 24 8.11 -31.35 18.12
N ARG A 25 9.06 -31.02 19.00
CA ARG A 25 9.53 -29.66 19.29
C ARG A 25 10.20 -29.01 18.08
N VAL A 26 11.06 -29.75 17.39
CA VAL A 26 11.81 -29.25 16.22
C VAL A 26 10.87 -28.91 15.07
N ARG A 27 9.87 -29.78 14.82
CA ARG A 27 8.89 -29.58 13.73
C ARG A 27 8.01 -28.36 13.99
N LEU A 28 7.53 -28.18 15.21
CA LEU A 28 6.69 -27.04 15.60
C LEU A 28 7.47 -25.72 15.62
N GLN A 29 8.72 -25.73 16.10
CA GLN A 29 9.59 -24.55 16.02
C GLN A 29 9.87 -24.12 14.57
N THR A 30 10.12 -25.10 13.69
CA THR A 30 10.30 -24.84 12.25
C THR A 30 9.05 -24.20 11.64
N LEU A 31 7.87 -24.74 11.93
CA LEU A 31 6.60 -24.21 11.43
C LEU A 31 6.31 -22.80 11.97
N ALA A 32 6.62 -22.53 13.24
CA ALA A 32 6.49 -21.21 13.84
C ALA A 32 7.43 -20.18 13.19
N ALA A 33 8.68 -20.57 12.90
CA ALA A 33 9.64 -19.73 12.19
C ALA A 33 9.18 -19.42 10.76
N GLU A 34 8.72 -20.43 10.01
CA GLU A 34 8.15 -20.23 8.68
C GLU A 34 6.92 -19.31 8.70
N THR A 35 6.04 -19.48 9.68
CA THR A 35 4.84 -18.65 9.82
C THR A 35 5.21 -17.19 10.08
N ARG A 36 6.21 -16.95 10.96
CA ARG A 36 6.74 -15.61 11.21
C ARG A 36 7.31 -14.98 9.94
N GLN A 37 8.10 -15.73 9.18
CA GLN A 37 8.70 -15.26 7.93
C GLN A 37 7.64 -14.93 6.87
N ARG A 38 6.61 -15.77 6.73
CA ARG A 38 5.48 -15.51 5.82
C ARG A 38 4.71 -14.27 6.22
N HIS A 39 4.49 -14.07 7.53
CA HIS A 39 3.80 -12.89 8.04
C HIS A 39 4.58 -11.62 7.75
N GLU A 40 5.89 -11.63 7.98
CA GLU A 40 6.78 -10.49 7.68
C GLU A 40 6.79 -10.16 6.18
N LYS A 41 6.87 -11.17 5.31
CA LYS A 41 6.81 -10.98 3.85
C LYS A 41 5.46 -10.42 3.40
N LEU A 42 4.37 -10.88 3.99
CA LEU A 42 3.03 -10.36 3.71
C LEU A 42 2.94 -8.89 4.11
N LYS A 43 3.44 -8.53 5.29
CA LYS A 43 3.48 -7.15 5.78
C LYS A 43 4.27 -6.23 4.85
N GLN A 44 5.45 -6.66 4.42
CA GLN A 44 6.26 -5.90 3.45
C GLN A 44 5.52 -5.69 2.13
N THR A 45 4.86 -6.74 1.64
CA THR A 45 4.05 -6.65 0.40
C THR A 45 2.90 -5.67 0.55
N VAL A 46 2.16 -5.75 1.66
CA VAL A 46 1.04 -4.85 1.94
C VAL A 46 1.50 -3.40 2.07
N SER A 47 2.62 -3.16 2.76
CA SER A 47 3.22 -1.82 2.86
C SER A 47 3.59 -1.28 1.48
N GLY A 48 4.25 -2.06 0.64
CA GLY A 48 4.61 -1.63 -0.72
C GLY A 48 3.39 -1.36 -1.61
N LEU A 49 2.31 -2.12 -1.43
CA LEU A 49 1.03 -1.84 -2.10
C LEU A 49 0.40 -0.53 -1.63
N GLN A 50 0.46 -0.24 -0.33
CA GLN A 50 -0.02 1.03 0.23
C GLN A 50 0.75 2.22 -0.36
N ASP A 51 2.09 2.14 -0.38
CA ASP A 51 2.95 3.17 -0.97
C ASP A 51 2.63 3.40 -2.45
N SER A 52 2.40 2.30 -3.19
CA SER A 52 2.02 2.36 -4.61
C SER A 52 0.65 3.02 -4.83
N ILE A 53 -0.32 2.75 -3.95
CA ILE A 53 -1.64 3.36 -4.00
C ILE A 53 -1.55 4.86 -3.68
N ASP A 54 -0.75 5.24 -2.70
CA ASP A 54 -0.56 6.66 -2.35
C ASP A 54 0.15 7.43 -3.47
N TYR A 55 1.15 6.81 -4.10
CA TYR A 55 1.78 7.36 -5.31
C TYR A 55 0.78 7.53 -6.45
N LEU A 56 -0.06 6.51 -6.71
CA LEU A 56 -1.08 6.57 -7.75
C LEU A 56 -2.11 7.67 -7.44
N ARG A 57 -2.54 7.79 -6.19
CA ARG A 57 -3.46 8.83 -5.74
C ARG A 57 -2.88 10.23 -5.99
N LEU A 58 -1.60 10.44 -5.70
CA LEU A 58 -0.91 11.70 -5.99
C LEU A 58 -0.84 11.97 -7.50
N SER A 59 -0.49 10.95 -8.29
CA SER A 59 -0.41 11.05 -9.74
C SER A 59 -1.75 11.45 -10.37
N ILE A 60 -2.86 10.88 -9.87
CA ILE A 60 -4.22 11.26 -10.31
C ILE A 60 -4.52 12.72 -9.97
N LYS A 61 -4.13 13.20 -8.78
CA LYS A 61 -4.33 14.63 -8.41
C LYS A 61 -3.62 15.57 -9.39
N TYR A 62 -2.39 15.24 -9.78
CA TYR A 62 -1.65 16.03 -10.78
C TYR A 62 -2.30 15.98 -12.15
N LEU A 63 -2.69 14.79 -12.62
CA LEU A 63 -3.39 14.66 -13.91
C LEU A 63 -4.69 15.47 -13.96
N LEU A 64 -5.48 15.46 -12.87
CA LEU A 64 -6.71 16.25 -12.79
C LEU A 64 -6.41 17.76 -12.77
N PHE A 65 -5.34 18.18 -12.09
CA PHE A 65 -4.91 19.57 -12.07
C PHE A 65 -4.51 20.05 -13.46
N ASP A 66 -3.67 19.29 -14.16
CA ASP A 66 -3.20 19.60 -15.52
C ASP A 66 -4.37 19.60 -16.52
N LEU A 67 -5.31 18.67 -16.37
CA LEU A 67 -6.53 18.64 -17.18
C LEU A 67 -7.36 19.91 -17.00
N GLU A 68 -7.55 20.40 -15.77
CA GLU A 68 -8.31 21.62 -15.54
C GLU A 68 -7.56 22.89 -15.99
N ALA A 69 -6.22 22.88 -15.94
CA ALA A 69 -5.40 23.96 -16.50
C ALA A 69 -5.57 24.05 -18.02
N THR A 70 -5.41 22.92 -18.72
CA THR A 70 -5.57 22.85 -20.19
C THR A 70 -7.00 23.14 -20.63
N ARG A 71 -8.01 22.72 -19.86
CA ARG A 71 -9.42 23.07 -20.13
C ARG A 71 -9.68 24.58 -20.05
N ARG A 72 -9.13 25.24 -19.02
CA ARG A 72 -9.23 26.70 -18.86
C ARG A 72 -8.51 27.45 -19.98
N GLU A 73 -7.30 27.02 -20.34
CA GLU A 73 -6.53 27.61 -21.43
C GLU A 73 -7.25 27.48 -22.77
N ASN A 74 -7.80 26.30 -23.09
CA ASN A 74 -8.58 26.09 -24.31
C ASN A 74 -9.80 27.04 -24.37
N GLY A 75 -10.51 27.19 -23.26
CA GLY A 75 -11.63 28.12 -23.15
C GLY A 75 -11.24 29.57 -23.38
N TYR A 76 -10.10 30.00 -22.83
CA TYR A 76 -9.57 31.35 -23.05
C TYR A 76 -9.20 31.58 -24.53
N LEU A 77 -8.48 30.63 -25.14
CA LEU A 77 -8.09 30.71 -26.55
C LEU A 77 -9.30 30.77 -27.50
N ARG A 78 -10.35 29.98 -27.23
CA ARG A 78 -11.59 30.02 -28.01
C ARG A 78 -12.26 31.39 -27.96
N LYS A 79 -12.37 31.99 -26.77
CA LYS A 79 -12.92 33.34 -26.61
C LYS A 79 -12.14 34.38 -27.41
N MET A 80 -10.80 34.33 -27.36
CA MET A 80 -9.95 35.23 -28.15
C MET A 80 -10.22 35.10 -29.65
N LEU A 81 -10.40 33.88 -30.16
CA LEU A 81 -10.72 33.64 -31.57
C LEU A 81 -12.10 34.15 -31.96
N GLU A 82 -13.10 33.97 -31.09
CA GLU A 82 -14.47 34.49 -31.29
C GLU A 82 -14.48 36.03 -31.34
N GLU A 83 -13.80 36.69 -30.41
CA GLU A 83 -13.66 38.15 -30.36
C GLU A 83 -12.93 38.69 -31.60
N GLN A 84 -11.90 37.99 -32.08
CA GLN A 84 -11.17 38.39 -33.29
C GLN A 84 -12.00 38.20 -34.57
N SER A 85 -12.88 37.19 -34.61
CA SER A 85 -13.74 36.88 -35.76
C SER A 85 -15.00 37.75 -35.82
N GLY A 86 -15.52 38.21 -34.69
CA GLY A 86 -16.68 39.10 -34.60
C GLY A 86 -16.38 40.59 -34.85
N ASN A 87 -15.11 40.94 -35.05
CA ASN A 87 -14.64 42.31 -35.24
C ASN A 87 -14.19 42.62 -36.69
N GLY A 88 -14.66 41.83 -37.67
CA GLY A 88 -14.46 42.02 -39.11
C GLY A 88 -15.77 41.99 -39.87
#